data_AF-A0A537FV81-F1
#
_entry.id   AF-A0A537FV81-F1
#
_cell.length_a   1.000
_cell.length_b   1.000
_cell.length_c   1.000
_cell.angle_alpha   90.00
_cell.angle_beta   90.00
_cell.angle_gamma   90.00
#
_symmetry.space_group_name_H-M   'P 1'
#
loop_
_entity.id
_entity.type
_entity.pdbx_description
1 polymer ?
#
loop_
_entity_poly.entity_id
_entity_poly.type
_entity_poly.pdbx_seq_one_letter_code
_entity_poly.pdbx_strand_id
1 'polypeptide(L)'
;MKLKTGLILLAALAAGTAAAAEPVKLVVGYQPYDTISYSAVVIRALELWKKHLPPGSEVEFQNALQGSIIVNQMLANKQQIGYLGDMPAVVATTKRSVAPIDLVANTGL
;
A
#
# COMPACT_ATOMS: atom_id res chain seq x y z
N MET A 1 -8.41 37.56 36.36
CA MET A 1 -9.00 36.23 36.09
C MET A 1 -9.07 35.81 34.61
N LYS A 2 -8.71 36.63 33.62
CA LYS A 2 -8.91 36.29 32.19
C LYS A 2 -7.76 35.53 31.49
N LEU A 3 -6.59 35.39 32.13
CA LEU A 3 -5.39 34.83 31.47
C LEU A 3 -5.29 33.29 31.57
N LYS A 4 -5.89 32.67 32.60
CA LYS A 4 -5.80 31.22 32.82
C LYS A 4 -6.75 30.40 31.91
N THR A 5 -7.85 31.00 31.46
CA THR A 5 -8.83 30.35 30.60
C THR A 5 -8.37 30.22 29.14
N GLY A 6 -7.53 31.15 28.66
CA GLY A 6 -6.99 31.12 27.29
C GLY A 6 -5.94 30.03 27.07
N LEU A 7 -5.18 29.68 28.10
CA LEU A 7 -4.14 28.65 28.01
C LEU A 7 -4.73 27.23 27.94
N ILE A 8 -5.88 27.02 28.58
CA ILE A 8 -6.59 25.73 28.55
C ILE A 8 -7.23 25.49 27.16
N LEU A 9 -7.61 26.56 26.45
CA LEU A 9 -8.21 26.46 25.11
C LEU A 9 -7.18 26.12 24.02
N LEU A 10 -5.91 26.54 24.16
CA LEU A 10 -4.84 26.16 23.23
C LEU A 10 -4.40 24.70 23.40
N ALA A 11 -4.38 24.19 24.63
CA ALA A 11 -4.01 22.80 24.90
C ALA A 11 -5.07 21.80 24.40
N ALA A 12 -6.36 22.19 24.42
CA ALA A 12 -7.45 21.38 23.88
C ALA A 12 -7.46 21.32 22.33
N LEU A 13 -6.92 22.34 21.65
CA LEU A 13 -6.82 22.35 20.19
C LEU A 13 -5.66 21.48 19.66
N ALA A 14 -4.64 21.23 20.48
CA ALA A 14 -3.52 20.33 20.14
C ALA A 14 -3.85 18.84 20.34
N ALA A 15 -4.88 18.51 21.13
CA ALA A 15 -5.32 17.13 21.34
C ALA A 15 -6.20 16.59 20.19
N GLY A 16 -6.59 17.44 19.23
CA GLY A 16 -7.43 17.08 18.08
C GLY A 16 -6.68 16.87 16.78
N THR A 17 -5.36 17.10 16.72
CA THR A 17 -4.58 16.67 15.56
C THR A 17 -4.39 15.17 15.69
N ALA A 18 -5.16 14.40 14.92
CA ALA A 18 -4.91 12.98 14.71
C ALA A 18 -3.40 12.80 14.54
N ALA A 19 -2.77 12.07 15.46
CA ALA A 19 -1.35 11.73 15.32
C ALA A 19 -1.18 11.18 13.91
N ALA A 20 -0.34 11.83 13.10
CA ALA A 20 -0.08 11.36 11.75
C ALA A 20 0.32 9.88 11.86
N ALA A 21 -0.37 9.02 11.11
CA ALA A 21 -0.08 7.59 11.13
C ALA A 21 1.42 7.37 10.84
N GLU A 22 2.00 6.33 11.42
CA GLU A 22 3.44 6.11 11.30
C GLU A 22 3.84 5.90 9.83
N PRO A 23 5.02 6.39 9.40
CA PRO A 23 5.53 6.13 8.06
C PRO A 23 5.61 4.63 7.78
N VAL A 24 5.16 4.21 6.60
CA VAL A 24 5.18 2.80 6.19
C VAL A 24 6.22 2.55 5.11
N LYS A 25 6.76 1.33 5.09
CA LYS A 25 7.58 0.84 3.98
C LYS A 25 6.84 -0.27 3.25
N LEU A 26 6.57 -0.04 1.96
CA LEU A 26 5.82 -0.97 1.12
C LEU A 26 6.64 -1.37 -0.10
N VAL A 27 6.58 -2.64 -0.46
CA VAL A 27 7.11 -3.15 -1.72
C VAL A 27 5.94 -3.63 -2.58
N VAL A 28 5.85 -3.07 -3.79
CA VAL A 28 4.81 -3.33 -4.78
C VAL A 28 5.39 -4.15 -5.92
N GLY A 29 4.97 -5.40 -6.04
CA GLY A 29 5.26 -6.25 -7.20
C GLY A 29 4.29 -5.94 -8.35
N TYR A 30 4.78 -5.81 -9.57
CA TYR A 30 3.92 -5.62 -10.74
C TYR A 30 4.49 -6.26 -12.01
N GLN A 31 3.61 -6.64 -12.94
CA GLN A 31 3.98 -7.16 -14.25
C GLN A 31 3.93 -6.02 -15.29
N PRO A 32 5.07 -5.49 -15.78
CA PRO A 32 5.07 -4.30 -16.64
C PRO A 32 4.53 -4.55 -18.06
N TYR A 33 4.37 -5.81 -18.46
CA TYR A 33 3.99 -6.20 -19.82
C TYR A 33 2.50 -6.54 -19.95
N ASP A 34 1.75 -6.45 -18.85
CA ASP A 34 0.34 -6.80 -18.81
C ASP A 34 -0.52 -5.55 -18.60
N THR A 35 -1.60 -5.45 -19.38
CA THR A 35 -2.46 -4.27 -19.41
C THR A 35 -3.16 -4.01 -18.08
N ILE A 36 -3.54 -5.07 -17.37
CA ILE A 36 -4.23 -5.00 -16.08
C ILE A 36 -3.33 -4.42 -14.97
N SER A 37 -2.01 -4.39 -15.18
CA SER A 37 -1.02 -3.92 -14.22
C SER A 37 -0.52 -2.49 -14.49
N TYR A 38 -1.00 -1.82 -15.56
CA TYR A 38 -0.53 -0.48 -15.94
C TYR A 38 -0.77 0.59 -14.86
N SER A 39 -1.80 0.44 -14.04
CA SER A 39 -2.04 1.37 -12.93
C SER A 39 -0.85 1.46 -11.98
N ALA A 40 -0.11 0.36 -11.75
CA ALA A 40 1.10 0.38 -10.94
C ALA A 40 2.19 1.27 -11.55
N VAL A 41 2.33 1.25 -12.87
CA VAL A 41 3.30 2.08 -13.61
C VAL A 41 2.94 3.55 -13.49
N VAL A 42 1.66 3.90 -13.65
CA VAL A 42 1.17 5.28 -13.51
C VAL A 42 1.32 5.79 -12.08
N ILE A 43 0.92 5.00 -11.09
CA ILE A 43 1.05 5.34 -9.66
C ILE A 43 2.51 5.58 -9.29
N ARG A 44 3.44 4.77 -9.82
CA ARG A 44 4.87 4.98 -9.63
C ARG A 44 5.35 6.25 -10.31
N ALA A 45 5.05 6.44 -11.60
CA ALA A 45 5.59 7.54 -12.39
C ALA A 45 5.14 8.91 -11.86
N LEU A 46 3.91 9.01 -11.36
CA LEU A 46 3.34 10.23 -10.81
C LEU A 46 3.43 10.29 -9.27
N GLU A 47 4.04 9.28 -8.64
CA GLU A 47 4.16 9.15 -7.18
C GLU A 47 2.84 9.36 -6.42
N LEU A 48 1.72 8.92 -7.00
CA LEU A 48 0.36 9.23 -6.49
C LEU A 48 0.13 8.75 -5.04
N TRP A 49 0.89 7.73 -4.63
CA TRP A 49 0.85 7.18 -3.27
C TRP A 49 1.23 8.19 -2.19
N LYS A 50 2.05 9.21 -2.50
CA LYS A 50 2.47 10.23 -1.51
C LYS A 50 1.31 11.04 -0.93
N LYS A 51 0.22 11.18 -1.69
CA LYS A 51 -1.01 11.85 -1.23
C LYS A 51 -1.79 11.00 -0.21
N HIS A 52 -1.62 9.68 -0.26
CA HIS A 52 -2.46 8.73 0.46
C HIS A 52 -1.72 8.03 1.61
N LEU A 53 -0.39 8.04 1.59
CA LEU A 53 0.43 7.48 2.66
C LEU A 53 0.90 8.57 3.62
N PRO A 54 1.20 8.22 4.87
CA PRO A 54 1.76 9.17 5.82
C PRO A 54 3.08 9.77 5.35
N PRO A 55 3.39 11.03 5.74
CA PRO A 55 4.66 11.65 5.41
C PRO A 55 5.85 10.79 5.82
N GLY A 56 6.85 10.65 4.95
CA GLY A 56 8.04 9.82 5.21
C GLY A 56 7.88 8.35 4.83
N SER A 57 6.72 7.92 4.33
CA SER A 57 6.54 6.56 3.83
C SER A 57 7.38 6.30 2.57
N GLU A 58 7.88 5.07 2.43
CA GLU A 58 8.67 4.61 1.29
C GLU A 58 7.89 3.54 0.51
N VAL A 59 7.82 3.69 -0.81
CA VAL A 59 7.22 2.68 -1.69
C VAL A 59 8.23 2.26 -2.77
N GLU A 60 8.63 1.00 -2.74
CA GLU A 60 9.49 0.39 -3.75
C GLU A 60 8.64 -0.38 -4.77
N PHE A 61 8.94 -0.22 -6.06
CA PHE A 61 8.24 -0.93 -7.13
C PHE A 61 9.18 -1.93 -7.80
N GLN A 62 8.85 -3.21 -7.69
CA GLN A 62 9.63 -4.31 -8.26
C GLN A 62 8.89 -4.91 -9.45
N ASN A 63 9.56 -4.94 -10.61
CA ASN A 63 9.02 -5.61 -11.79
C ASN A 63 9.21 -7.13 -11.68
N ALA A 64 8.24 -7.88 -12.20
CA ALA A 64 8.35 -9.31 -12.40
C ALA A 64 7.89 -9.70 -13.80
N LEU A 65 8.56 -10.68 -14.40
CA LEU A 65 8.18 -11.22 -15.71
C LEU A 65 6.95 -12.13 -15.65
N GLN A 66 6.64 -12.68 -14.47
CA GLN A 66 5.57 -13.66 -14.27
C GLN A 66 4.87 -13.44 -12.93
N GLY A 67 3.55 -13.64 -12.91
CA GLY A 67 2.74 -13.49 -11.69
C GLY A 67 3.13 -14.45 -10.57
N SER A 68 3.60 -15.66 -10.89
CA SER A 68 4.06 -16.65 -9.91
C SER A 68 5.22 -16.14 -9.03
N ILE A 69 6.09 -15.29 -9.59
CA ILE A 69 7.20 -14.67 -8.85
C ILE A 69 6.63 -13.72 -7.80
N ILE A 70 5.67 -12.87 -8.18
CA ILE A 70 5.00 -11.95 -7.25
C ILE A 70 4.29 -12.73 -6.15
N VAL A 71 3.56 -13.80 -6.48
CA VAL A 71 2.89 -14.67 -5.50
C VAL A 71 3.89 -15.21 -4.46
N ASN A 72 5.03 -15.75 -4.91
CA ASN A 72 6.04 -16.29 -4.00
C ASN A 72 6.64 -15.20 -3.10
N GLN A 73 6.87 -13.99 -3.63
CA GLN A 73 7.37 -12.86 -2.86
C GLN A 73 6.36 -12.36 -1.83
N MET A 74 5.06 -12.35 -2.17
CA MET A 74 3.98 -12.00 -1.23
C MET A 74 3.85 -13.04 -0.12
N LEU A 75 3.90 -14.34 -0.44
CA LEU A 75 3.88 -15.41 0.56
C LEU A 75 5.09 -15.36 1.50
N ALA A 76 6.24 -14.93 0.99
CA ALA A 76 7.45 -14.71 1.77
C ALA A 76 7.46 -13.35 2.52
N ASN A 77 6.36 -12.59 2.48
CA ASN A 77 6.22 -11.25 3.06
C ASN A 77 7.28 -10.23 2.58
N LYS A 78 7.81 -10.43 1.36
CA LYS A 78 8.76 -9.52 0.71
C LYS A 78 8.08 -8.45 -0.14
N GLN A 79 6.82 -8.69 -0.53
CA GLN A 79 5.97 -7.75 -1.26
C GLN A 79 4.62 -7.67 -0.55
N GLN A 80 4.16 -6.45 -0.26
CA GLN A 80 2.90 -6.20 0.46
C GLN A 80 1.72 -6.04 -0.52
N ILE A 81 2.00 -5.59 -1.75
CA ILE A 81 1.00 -5.40 -2.80
C ILE A 81 1.48 -6.07 -4.08
N GLY A 82 0.58 -6.79 -4.75
CA GLY A 82 0.85 -7.40 -6.04
C GLY A 82 -0.15 -6.94 -7.09
N TYR A 83 0.36 -6.55 -8.26
CA TYR A 83 -0.39 -6.43 -9.51
C TYR A 83 -0.07 -7.65 -10.38
N LEU A 84 -1.07 -8.49 -10.62
CA LEU A 84 -0.89 -9.75 -11.32
C LEU A 84 -2.17 -10.21 -12.04
N GLY A 85 -1.99 -11.14 -12.98
CA GLY A 85 -3.06 -11.83 -13.70
C GLY A 85 -4.08 -12.52 -12.80
N ASP A 86 -5.24 -12.82 -13.38
CA ASP A 86 -6.36 -13.51 -12.77
C ASP A 86 -5.94 -14.84 -12.13
N MET A 87 -5.26 -15.71 -12.88
CA MET A 87 -4.93 -17.05 -12.42
C MET A 87 -3.92 -17.01 -11.27
N PRO A 88 -2.81 -16.24 -11.32
CA PRO A 88 -1.93 -16.09 -10.17
C PRO A 88 -2.61 -15.39 -8.99
N ALA A 89 -3.59 -14.50 -9.21
CA ALA A 89 -4.25 -13.74 -8.14
C ALA A 89 -5.14 -14.66 -7.32
N VAL A 90 -5.92 -15.50 -8.00
CA VAL A 90 -6.71 -16.55 -7.34
C VAL A 90 -5.79 -17.49 -6.56
N VAL A 91 -4.70 -17.96 -7.16
CA VAL A 91 -3.73 -18.85 -6.48
C VAL A 91 -3.10 -18.20 -5.24
N ALA A 92 -2.84 -16.89 -5.26
CA ALA A 92 -2.28 -16.20 -4.09
C ALA A 92 -3.23 -16.28 -2.88
N THR A 93 -4.54 -16.14 -3.12
CA THR A 93 -5.56 -16.13 -2.06
C THR A 93 -5.90 -17.51 -1.49
N THR A 94 -5.54 -18.60 -2.18
CA THR A 94 -5.86 -19.96 -1.68
C THR A 94 -4.88 -20.46 -0.62
N LYS A 95 -3.67 -19.89 -0.56
CA LYS A 95 -2.58 -20.30 0.34
C LYS A 95 -2.68 -19.66 1.74
N ARG A 96 -3.89 -19.66 2.31
CA ARG A 96 -4.17 -18.98 3.60
C ARG A 96 -3.39 -19.53 4.79
N SER A 97 -2.94 -20.79 4.74
CA SER A 97 -2.08 -21.39 5.77
C SER A 97 -0.66 -20.83 5.79
N VAL A 98 -0.22 -20.16 4.72
CA VAL A 98 1.12 -19.59 4.59
C VAL A 98 1.11 -18.08 4.85
N ALA A 99 0.21 -17.35 4.18
CA ALA A 99 0.05 -15.92 4.38
C ALA A 99 -1.40 -15.48 4.14
N PRO A 100 -1.91 -14.49 4.89
CA PRO A 100 -3.24 -13.91 4.67
C PRO A 100 -3.19 -12.91 3.51
N ILE A 101 -3.28 -13.43 2.28
CA ILE A 101 -3.35 -12.61 1.07
C ILE A 101 -4.80 -12.48 0.63
N ASP A 102 -5.26 -11.23 0.47
CA ASP A 102 -6.62 -10.89 0.07
C ASP A 102 -6.63 -10.15 -1.27
N LEU A 103 -7.68 -10.40 -2.07
CA LEU A 103 -7.91 -9.69 -3.33
C LEU A 103 -8.67 -8.39 -3.05
N VAL A 104 -8.06 -7.25 -3.39
CA VAL A 104 -8.60 -5.92 -3.07
C VAL A 104 -9.33 -5.25 -4.24
N ALA A 105 -8.96 -5.57 -5.46
CA ALA A 105 -9.56 -5.03 -6.68
C ALA A 105 -9.35 -5.97 -7.86
N ASN A 106 -10.27 -5.95 -8.82
CA ASN A 106 -10.13 -6.57 -10.13
C ASN A 106 -10.28 -5.48 -11.20
N THR A 107 -9.25 -5.31 -12.04
CA THR A 107 -9.21 -4.28 -13.10
C THR A 107 -9.67 -4.79 -14.46
N GLY A 108 -10.04 -6.08 -14.61
CA GLY A 108 -10.76 -6.57 -15.79
C GLY A 108 -10.49 -8.03 -16.19
N LEU A 109 -11.43 -8.56 -16.98
CA LEU A 109 -11.40 -9.79 -17.80
C LEU A 109 -11.10 -9.42 -19.25
#